data_AF-A0A4U5WRR8-F1
#
_entry.id   AF-A0A4U5WRR8-F1
#
_cell.length_a   1.000
_cell.length_b   1.000
_cell.length_c   1.000
_cell.angle_alpha   90.00
_cell.angle_beta   90.00
_cell.angle_gamma   90.00
#
_symmetry.space_group_name_H-M   'P 1'
#
loop_
_entity.id
_entity.type
_entity.pdbx_description
1 polymer ?
#
loop_
_entity_poly.entity_id
_entity_poly.type
_entity_poly.pdbx_seq_one_letter_code
_entity_poly.pdbx_strand_id
1 'polypeptide(L)' 'MSMAAQQTPPGECPQCWQHAHDKSVHRRLKPREDCPQCVDHMRNGCPYLVPKRSSGWW' A
#
# COMPACT_ATOMS: atom_id res chain seq x y z
N MET A 1 -9.83 -20.86 0.23
CA MET A 1 -10.51 -19.68 -0.34
C MET A 1 -9.47 -18.59 -0.50
N SER A 2 -8.80 -18.54 -1.65
CA SER A 2 -7.74 -17.55 -1.90
C SER A 2 -8.42 -16.20 -2.07
N MET A 3 -8.37 -15.35 -1.03
CA MET A 3 -8.76 -13.96 -1.19
C MET A 3 -7.90 -13.42 -2.33
N ALA A 4 -8.53 -13.00 -3.43
CA ALA A 4 -7.82 -12.34 -4.51
C ALA A 4 -7.03 -11.21 -3.86
N ALA A 5 -5.70 -11.36 -3.77
CA ALA A 5 -4.83 -10.34 -3.25
C ALA A 5 -5.19 -9.09 -4.03
N GLN A 6 -5.80 -8.11 -3.35
CA GLN A 6 -6.34 -6.90 -3.95
C GLN A 6 -5.21 -6.33 -4.80
N GLN A 7 -5.26 -6.52 -6.13
CA GLN A 7 -4.09 -6.27 -6.95
C GLN A 7 -3.74 -4.80 -6.81
N THR A 8 -2.53 -4.54 -6.32
CA THR A 8 -2.09 -3.17 -6.06
C THR A 8 -2.10 -2.39 -7.37
N PRO A 9 -2.72 -1.20 -7.40
CA PRO A 9 -2.76 -0.39 -8.61
C PRO A 9 -1.34 -0.07 -9.10
N PRO A 10 -1.12 0.01 -10.42
CA PRO A 10 0.14 0.49 -10.96
C PRO A 10 0.45 1.91 -10.43
N GLY A 11 1.64 2.06 -9.83
CA GLY A 11 2.13 3.28 -9.20
C GLY A 11 1.81 3.40 -7.71
N GLU A 12 1.19 2.39 -7.11
CA GLU A 12 0.98 2.28 -5.67
C GLU A 12 1.94 1.25 -5.05
N CYS A 13 2.20 1.41 -3.75
CA CYS A 13 3.04 0.51 -2.96
C CYS A 13 2.20 -0.69 -2.48
N PRO A 14 2.57 -1.94 -2.82
CA PRO A 14 1.73 -3.09 -2.51
C PRO A 14 1.64 -3.38 -1.02
N GLN A 15 2.70 -3.06 -0.27
CA GLN A 15 2.69 -3.13 1.18
C GLN A 15 1.67 -2.14 1.77
N CYS A 16 1.70 -0.86 1.36
CA CYS A 16 0.75 0.14 1.85
C CYS A 16 -0.69 -0.22 1.47
N TRP A 17 -0.88 -0.72 0.25
CA TRP A 17 -2.18 -1.19 -0.23
C TRP A 17 -2.71 -2.34 0.62
N GLN A 18 -1.89 -3.38 0.85
CA GLN A 18 -2.27 -4.48 1.73
C GLN A 18 -2.57 -3.98 3.15
N HIS A 19 -1.78 -3.03 3.67
CA HIS A 19 -1.94 -2.46 5.01
C HIS A 19 -3.21 -1.61 5.15
N ALA A 20 -3.68 -0.98 4.06
CA ALA A 20 -4.94 -0.25 4.04
C ALA A 20 -6.15 -1.19 4.02
N HIS A 21 -6.03 -2.35 3.37
CA HIS A 21 -7.11 -3.34 3.24
C HIS A 21 -7.15 -4.34 4.40
N ASP A 22 -6.01 -4.67 4.99
CA ASP A 22 -5.92 -5.52 6.17
C ASP A 22 -6.09 -4.66 7.43
N LYS A 23 -7.25 -4.74 8.06
CA LYS A 23 -7.52 -4.01 9.32
C LYS A 23 -6.94 -4.71 10.55
N SER A 24 -6.45 -5.95 10.41
CA SER A 24 -5.94 -6.74 11.53
C SER A 24 -4.62 -6.18 12.07
N VAL A 25 -3.78 -5.61 11.19
CA VAL A 25 -2.56 -4.88 11.56
C VAL A 25 -2.83 -3.63 12.40
N HIS A 26 -3.94 -2.94 12.14
CA HIS A 26 -4.37 -1.77 12.92
C HIS A 26 -5.18 -2.14 14.16
N ARG A 27 -5.38 -3.44 14.44
CA ARG A 27 -6.10 -3.91 15.64
C ARG A 27 -5.46 -3.42 16.95
N ARG A 28 -4.15 -3.18 16.94
CA ARG A 28 -3.38 -2.68 18.09
C ARG A 28 -3.29 -1.14 18.14
N LEU A 29 -3.66 -0.45 17.06
CA LEU A 29 -3.66 1.00 17.01
C LEU A 29 -4.91 1.55 17.70
N LYS A 30 -4.79 2.73 18.31
CA LYS A 30 -5.95 3.42 18.88
C LYS A 30 -6.90 3.89 17.78
N PRO A 31 -8.18 4.12 18.10
CA PRO A 31 -9.08 4.77 17.16
C PRO A 31 -8.47 6.09 16.69
N ARG A 32 -8.30 6.25 15.36
CA ARG A 32 -7.73 7.45 14.70
C ARG A 32 -6.21 7.63 14.86
N GLU A 33 -5.49 6.58 15.26
CA GLU A 33 -4.02 6.59 15.24
C GLU A 33 -3.53 6.13 13.86
N ASP A 34 -2.81 7.02 13.18
CA ASP A 34 -2.20 6.70 11.89
C ASP A 34 -0.95 5.83 12.09
N CYS A 35 -0.81 4.79 11.28
CA CYS A 35 0.37 3.94 11.33
C CYS A 35 1.60 4.76 10.90
N PRO A 36 2.66 4.85 11.73
CA PRO A 36 3.85 5.64 11.40
C PRO A 36 4.54 5.16 10.12
N GLN A 37 4.49 3.85 9.82
CA GLN A 37 5.04 3.32 8.56
C GLN A 37 4.25 3.78 7.33
N CYS A 38 2.92 3.86 7.42
CA CYS A 38 2.11 4.38 6.32
C CYS A 38 2.37 5.87 6.10
N VAL A 39 2.47 6.64 7.18
CA VAL A 39 2.79 8.08 7.12
C VAL A 39 4.19 8.31 6.59
N ASP A 40 5.17 7.51 7.02
CA ASP A 40 6.53 7.54 6.53
C ASP A 40 6.58 7.26 5.02
N HIS A 41 5.98 6.16 4.57
CA HIS A 41 5.92 5.84 3.13
C HIS A 41 5.18 6.90 2.31
N MET A 42 4.17 7.56 2.88
CA MET A 42 3.46 8.65 2.21
C MET A 42 4.31 9.92 2.10
N ARG A 43 5.17 10.22 3.10
CA ARG A 43 6.01 11.42 3.13
C ARG A 43 7.36 11.24 2.43
N ASN A 44 8.00 10.11 2.65
CA ASN A 44 9.34 9.79 2.15
C ASN A 44 9.32 9.00 0.85
N GLY A 45 8.14 8.49 0.46
CA GLY A 45 7.98 7.61 -0.68
C GLY A 45 8.25 6.13 -0.33
N CYS A 46 7.59 5.23 -1.04
CA CYS A 46 7.85 3.80 -0.92
C CYS A 46 8.92 3.40 -1.97
N PRO A 47 9.96 2.64 -1.57
CA PRO A 47 11.03 2.22 -2.49
C PRO A 47 10.55 1.22 -3.55
N TYR A 48 9.42 0.58 -3.31
CA TYR A 48 8.84 -0.42 -4.20
C TYR A 48 7.41 -0.01 -4.59
N LEU A 49 7.29 0.64 -5.75
CA LEU A 49 5.99 0.93 -6.37
C LEU A 49 5.76 -0.08 -7.49
N VAL A 50 4.52 -0.54 -7.63
CA VAL A 50 4.15 -1.35 -8.80
C VAL A 50 4.47 -0.52 -10.05
N PRO A 51 5.26 -1.03 -10.99
CA PRO A 51 5.56 -0.30 -12.21
C PRO A 51 4.26 0.10 -12.90
N LYS A 52 4.04 1.42 -13.07
CA LYS A 52 3.04 1.88 -14.03
C LYS A 52 3.49 1.34 -15.38
N ARG A 53 2.64 0.60 -16.08
CA ARG A 53 2.92 0.23 -17.48
C ARG A 53 3.25 1.53 -18.19
N SER A 54 4.52 1.76 -18.47
CA SER A 54 4.95 2.80 -19.37
C SER A 54 4.28 2.44 -20.69
N SER A 55 3.26 3.20 -21.08
CA SER A 55 2.79 3.22 -22.47
C SER A 55 3.91 3.85 -23.30
N GLY A 56 5.02 3.11 -23.46
CA GLY A 56 6.10 3.43 -24.34
C GLY A 56 5.65 3.07 -25.74
N TRP A 57 5.20 4.07 -26.49
CA TRP A 57 5.14 4.03 -27.94
C TRP A 57 6.31 4.87 -28.42
N TRP A 58 7.46 4.24 -28.65
CA TRP A 58 8.59 4.74 -29.44
C TRP A 58 9.25 3.55 -30.13
#